data_AF-A0AAW7YXQ4-F1
#
_entry.id   AF-A0AAW7YXQ4-F1
#
_cell.length_a   1.000
_cell.length_b   1.000
_cell.length_c   1.000
_cell.angle_alpha   90.00
_cell.angle_beta   90.00
_cell.angle_gamma   90.00
#
_symmetry.space_group_name_H-M   'P 1'
#
loop_
_entity.id
_entity.type
_entity.pdbx_description
1 polymer ?
#
loop_
_entity_poly.entity_id
_entity_poly.type
_entity_poly.pdbx_seq_one_letter_code
_entity_poly.pdbx_strand_id
1 'polypeptide(L)' 'TATIGSPAEAVCVDQHGQKHYLMVQPIDSDDSFPMGTTIVLLERHKKYWTASKLNELLNDH' A
#
# COMPACT_ATOMS: atom_id res chain seq x y z
N THR A 1 1.66 -3.95 -10.93
CA THR A 1 2.67 -3.56 -9.93
C THR A 1 2.44 -2.11 -9.59
N ALA A 2 2.37 -1.74 -8.31
CA ALA A 2 2.25 -0.34 -7.90
C ALA A 2 3.63 0.32 -7.87
N THR A 3 3.75 1.54 -8.40
CA THR A 3 4.95 2.39 -8.35
C THR A 3 4.55 3.85 -8.14
N ILE A 4 5.51 4.72 -7.79
CA ILE A 4 5.26 6.16 -7.71
C ILE A 4 4.76 6.69 -9.06
N GLY A 5 3.72 7.52 -9.02
CA GLY A 5 3.02 8.03 -10.21
C GLY A 5 2.10 7.01 -10.92
N SER A 6 2.20 5.72 -10.59
CA SER A 6 1.36 4.65 -11.14
C SER A 6 0.75 3.80 -10.02
N PRO A 7 -0.26 4.33 -9.31
CA PRO A 7 -0.91 3.57 -8.25
C PRO A 7 -1.66 2.36 -8.82
N ALA A 8 -1.71 1.27 -8.06
CA ALA A 8 -2.42 0.04 -8.41
C ALA A 8 -3.48 -0.31 -7.36
N GLU A 9 -4.42 -1.18 -7.72
CA GLU A 9 -5.46 -1.62 -6.80
C GLU A 9 -4.92 -2.56 -5.72
N ALA A 10 -5.36 -2.34 -4.49
CA ALA A 10 -5.15 -3.23 -3.35
C ALA A 10 -6.48 -3.47 -2.64
N VAL A 11 -6.57 -4.59 -1.92
CA VAL A 11 -7.72 -4.95 -1.11
C VAL A 11 -7.35 -4.90 0.37
N CYS A 12 -8.13 -4.17 1.15
CA CYS A 12 -8.11 -4.21 2.60
C CYS A 12 -9.37 -4.93 3.08
N VAL A 13 -9.24 -5.86 4.01
CA VAL A 13 -10.38 -6.57 4.61
C VAL A 13 -10.53 -6.06 6.03
N ASP A 14 -11.70 -5.50 6.34
CA ASP A 14 -11.97 -5.03 7.70
C ASP A 14 -12.31 -6.18 8.67
N GLN A 15 -12.47 -5.85 9.94
CA GLN A 15 -12.77 -6.81 11.02
C GLN A 15 -14.09 -7.59 10.83
N HIS A 16 -14.99 -7.12 9.97
CA HIS A 16 -16.25 -7.78 9.64
C HIS A 16 -16.17 -8.58 8.33
N GLY A 17 -14.99 -8.65 7.70
CA GLY A 17 -14.76 -9.39 6.46
C GLY A 17 -15.16 -8.63 5.19
N GLN A 18 -15.52 -7.35 5.29
CA GLN A 18 -15.85 -6.55 4.12
C GLN A 18 -14.58 -6.09 3.39
N LYS A 19 -14.60 -6.25 2.06
CA LYS A 19 -13.50 -5.87 1.18
C LYS A 19 -13.61 -4.41 0.77
N HIS A 20 -12.55 -3.66 1.00
CA HIS A 20 -12.36 -2.28 0.56
C HIS A 20 -11.27 -2.25 -0.51
N TYR A 21 -11.63 -1.81 -1.72
CA TYR A 21 -10.70 -1.69 -2.84
C TYR A 21 -10.15 -0.26 -2.88
N LEU A 22 -8.83 -0.13 -2.90
CA LEU A 22 -8.12 1.12 -2.76
C LEU A 22 -7.03 1.24 -3.82
N MET A 23 -6.78 2.44 -4.32
CA MET A 23 -5.58 2.73 -5.10
C MET A 23 -4.41 2.95 -4.14
N VAL A 24 -3.29 2.28 -4.36
CA VAL A 24 -2.09 2.38 -3.52
C VAL A 24 -0.86 2.63 -4.38
N GLN A 25 0.10 3.38 -3.85
CA GLN A 25 1.46 3.45 -4.38
C GLN A 25 2.48 3.46 -3.25
N PRO A 26 3.74 3.10 -3.54
CA PRO A 26 4.84 3.27 -2.60
C PRO A 26 5.00 4.72 -2.13
N ILE A 27 5.45 4.89 -0.89
CA ILE A 27 5.95 6.18 -0.40
C ILE A 27 7.36 6.48 -0.92
N ASP A 28 8.19 5.45 -1.11
CA ASP A 28 9.55 5.55 -1.60
C ASP A 28 9.67 5.25 -3.10
N SER A 29 10.50 6.02 -3.80
CA SER A 29 10.65 5.93 -5.27
C SER A 29 11.35 4.67 -5.74
N ASP A 30 12.24 4.11 -4.91
CA ASP A 30 12.95 2.86 -5.18
C ASP A 30 12.07 1.62 -4.99
N ASP A 31 10.89 1.80 -4.41
CA ASP A 31 10.02 0.70 -4.03
C ASP A 31 9.00 0.36 -5.12
N SER A 32 8.59 -0.91 -5.14
CA SER A 32 7.52 -1.38 -6.01
C SER A 32 6.76 -2.52 -5.35
N PHE A 33 5.45 -2.59 -5.61
CA PHE A 33 4.58 -3.61 -5.05
C PHE A 33 4.04 -4.53 -6.15
N PRO A 34 4.65 -5.72 -6.34
CA PRO A 34 4.06 -6.79 -7.13
C PRO A 34 2.72 -7.25 -6.55
N MET A 35 1.90 -7.91 -7.38
CA MET A 35 0.65 -8.51 -6.91
C MET A 35 0.93 -9.53 -5.79
N GLY A 36 0.07 -9.54 -4.77
CA GLY A 36 0.22 -10.42 -3.60
C GLY A 36 1.15 -9.87 -2.51
N THR A 37 1.77 -8.71 -2.71
CA THR A 37 2.58 -8.04 -1.67
C THR A 37 1.68 -7.55 -0.54
N THR A 38 2.02 -7.90 0.70
CA THR A 38 1.42 -7.31 1.89
C THR A 38 2.10 -5.99 2.21
N ILE A 39 1.30 -4.93 2.32
CA ILE A 39 1.76 -3.56 2.55
C ILE A 39 0.98 -2.93 3.70
N VAL A 40 1.54 -1.88 4.29
CA VAL A 40 0.90 -1.07 5.32
C VAL A 40 0.52 0.27 4.71
N LEU A 41 -0.75 0.65 4.81
CA LEU A 41 -1.22 1.97 4.37
C LEU A 41 -0.75 3.03 5.36
N LEU A 42 -0.24 4.15 4.84
CA LEU A 42 0.33 5.24 5.63
C LEU A 42 -0.54 6.49 5.56
N GLU A 43 -0.52 7.22 4.43
CA GLU A 43 -1.26 8.47 4.26
C GLU A 43 -2.32 8.36 3.16
N ARG A 44 -3.49 9.00 3.39
CA ARG A 44 -4.56 9.10 2.40
C ARG A 44 -4.47 10.40 1.59
N HIS A 45 -4.27 10.27 0.28
CA HIS A 45 -4.45 11.36 -0.66
C HIS A 45 -5.85 11.36 -1.29
N LYS A 46 -6.16 12.38 -2.10
CA LYS A 46 -7.48 12.53 -2.74
C LYS A 46 -7.94 11.31 -3.55
N LYS A 47 -7.01 10.55 -4.13
CA LYS A 47 -7.31 9.46 -5.09
C LYS A 47 -6.60 8.14 -4.80
N TYR A 48 -5.63 8.12 -3.88
CA TYR A 48 -4.81 6.95 -3.57
C TYR A 48 -4.26 7.05 -2.15
N TRP A 49 -3.71 5.96 -1.67
CA TRP A 49 -2.95 5.88 -0.43
C TRP A 49 -1.47 5.66 -0.72
N THR A 50 -0.60 6.27 0.10
CA THR A 50 0.80 5.84 0.18
C THR A 50 0.91 4.63 1.09
N ALA A 51 1.90 3.78 0.83
CA ALA A 51 2.13 2.58 1.59
C ALA A 51 3.62 2.20 1.60
N SER A 52 4.00 1.35 2.55
CA SER A 52 5.32 0.73 2.67
C SER A 52 5.20 -0.78 2.87
N LYS A 53 6.30 -1.52 2.66
CA LYS A 53 6.35 -2.93 3.03
C LYS A 53 6.33 -3.06 4.55
N LEU A 54 5.62 -4.07 5.07
CA LEU A 54 5.52 -4.31 6.51
C LEU A 54 6.89 -4.47 7.19
N ASN A 55 7.86 -5.10 6.50
CA ASN A 55 9.17 -5.39 7.08
C ASN A 55 10.07 -4.16 7.25
N GLU A 56 9.77 -3.06 6.55
CA GLU A 56 10.55 -1.82 6.69
C GLU A 56 10.19 -1.10 8.00
N LEU A 57 8.91 -1.12 8.39
CA LEU A 57 8.44 -0.49 9.64
C LEU A 57 8.91 -1.20 10.93
N LEU A 58 9.42 -2.44 10.82
CA LEU A 58 9.93 -3.21 11.96
C LEU A 58 11.43 -3.00 12.20
N ASN A 59 12.14 -2.38 11.24
CA ASN A 59 13.58 -2.20 11.30
C ASN A 59 14.01 -0.79 11.77
N ASP A 60 13.06 0.11 12.02
CA ASP A 60 13.29 1.47 12.56
C ASP A 60 13.45 1.50 14.11
N HIS A 61 13.93 0.42 14.73
CA HIS A 61 14.15 0.31 16.18
C HIS A 61 15.60 -0.04 16.56
#